data_AF-A0A7K5FZ18-F1
#
_entry.id   AF-A0A7K5FZ18-F1
#
_cell.length_a   1.000
_cell.length_b   1.000
_cell.length_c   1.000
_cell.angle_alpha   90.00
_cell.angle_beta   90.00
_cell.angle_gamma   90.00
#
_symmetry.space_group_name_H-M   'P 1'
#
loop_
_entity.id
_entity.type
_entity.pdbx_description
1 polymer ?
#
loop_
_entity_poly.entity_id
_entity_poly.type
_entity_poly.pdbx_seq_one_letter_code
_entity_poly.pdbx_strand_id
1 'polypeptide(L)'
;SLTVLQALEDGLKKADTDPSVKAVMICGENGKFSAGADIKGFSSPKSCGTVLGPIVSLIERSEKPVVAAIEGIALGGGLEITLGCHYRIAHVKAQLGLPEVTLGLLPGAEGTQRLPRLIGVPAALDIITTGRHISATEALKLGLVDEIVEENTVEAAIRLANRV
;
A
#
# COMPACT_ATOMS: atom_id res chain seq x y z
N SER A 1 -13.59 -0.51 -1.53
CA SER A 1 -14.81 -0.23 -2.31
C SER A 1 -14.41 0.01 -3.76
N LEU A 2 -15.24 -0.38 -4.74
CA LEU A 2 -14.99 -0.14 -6.16
C LEU A 2 -14.80 1.35 -6.47
N THR A 3 -15.54 2.23 -5.79
CA THR A 3 -15.41 3.70 -5.94
C THR A 3 -14.00 4.19 -5.60
N VAL A 4 -13.37 3.61 -4.58
CA VAL A 4 -12.00 3.98 -4.19
C VAL A 4 -11.00 3.51 -5.24
N LEU A 5 -11.18 2.31 -5.80
CA LEU A 5 -10.30 1.79 -6.86
C LEU A 5 -10.40 2.64 -8.13
N GLN A 6 -11.61 3.01 -8.54
CA GLN A 6 -11.82 3.88 -9.69
C GLN A 6 -11.19 5.26 -9.47
N ALA A 7 -11.40 5.88 -8.29
CA ALA A 7 -10.82 7.18 -7.99
C ALA A 7 -9.28 7.15 -7.96
N LEU A 8 -8.70 6.05 -7.48
CA LEU A 8 -7.25 5.86 -7.50
C LEU A 8 -6.71 5.72 -8.93
N GLU A 9 -7.39 4.94 -9.77
CA GLU A 9 -7.06 4.80 -11.19
C GLU A 9 -7.13 6.14 -11.95
N ASP A 10 -8.23 6.87 -11.77
CA ASP A 10 -8.46 8.15 -12.43
C ASP A 10 -7.45 9.20 -11.97
N GLY A 11 -7.15 9.22 -10.66
CA GLY A 11 -6.14 10.11 -10.06
C GLY A 11 -4.75 9.86 -10.63
N LEU A 12 -4.33 8.59 -10.74
CA LEU A 12 -3.04 8.21 -11.32
C LEU A 12 -2.96 8.59 -12.80
N LYS A 13 -3.98 8.27 -13.61
CA LYS A 13 -4.00 8.64 -15.03
C LYS A 13 -3.97 10.15 -15.24
N LYS A 14 -4.69 10.91 -14.40
CA LYS A 14 -4.66 12.37 -14.44
C LYS A 14 -3.27 12.90 -14.06
N ALA A 15 -2.68 12.36 -13.00
CA ALA A 15 -1.34 12.72 -12.58
C ALA A 15 -0.33 12.45 -13.70
N ASP A 16 -0.33 11.27 -14.32
CA ASP A 16 0.62 10.89 -15.37
C ASP A 16 0.52 11.80 -16.61
N THR A 17 -0.69 12.19 -17.01
CA THR A 17 -0.93 13.04 -18.19
C THR A 17 -0.68 14.53 -17.99
N ASP A 18 -0.63 15.01 -16.74
CA ASP A 18 -0.37 16.43 -16.43
C ASP A 18 1.13 16.71 -16.26
N PRO A 19 1.81 17.43 -17.17
CA PRO A 19 3.25 17.69 -17.08
C PRO A 19 3.65 18.57 -15.89
N SER A 20 2.70 19.28 -15.26
CA SER A 20 2.95 20.07 -14.06
C SER A 20 3.09 19.20 -12.81
N VAL A 21 2.48 18.01 -12.79
CA VAL A 21 2.62 17.04 -11.70
C VAL A 21 3.96 16.31 -11.85
N LYS A 22 4.78 16.33 -10.79
CA LYS A 22 6.11 15.70 -10.78
C LYS A 22 6.19 14.42 -9.96
N ALA A 23 5.31 14.27 -8.98
CA ALA A 23 5.22 13.08 -8.13
C ALA A 23 3.78 12.93 -7.62
N VAL A 24 3.45 11.73 -7.16
CA VAL A 24 2.15 11.40 -6.56
C VAL A 24 2.37 10.94 -5.13
N MET A 25 1.54 11.41 -4.21
CA MET A 25 1.46 10.87 -2.85
C MET A 25 0.12 10.15 -2.69
N ILE A 26 0.16 8.94 -2.14
CA ILE A 26 -1.03 8.20 -1.72
C ILE A 26 -1.02 8.19 -0.19
N CYS A 27 -2.12 8.65 0.42
CA CYS A 27 -2.32 8.67 1.85
C CYS A 27 -3.79 8.39 2.20
N GLY A 28 -4.06 8.07 3.47
CA GLY A 28 -5.42 7.97 3.99
C GLY A 28 -5.76 9.15 4.91
N GLU A 29 -7.05 9.41 5.08
CA GLU A 29 -7.55 10.41 6.03
C GLU A 29 -7.90 9.78 7.39
N ASN A 30 -8.13 10.62 8.41
CA ASN A 30 -8.57 10.20 9.75
C ASN A 30 -7.59 9.24 10.45
N GLY A 31 -6.29 9.42 10.21
CA GLY A 31 -5.22 8.74 10.94
C GLY A 31 -5.02 7.26 10.59
N LYS A 32 -5.53 6.80 9.44
CA LYS A 32 -5.31 5.45 8.93
C LYS A 32 -5.09 5.49 7.43
N PHE A 33 -4.11 4.73 6.93
CA PHE A 33 -3.90 4.56 5.50
C PHE A 33 -5.02 3.71 4.87
N SER A 34 -5.11 2.43 5.23
CA SER A 34 -6.17 1.54 4.76
C SER A 34 -6.21 0.25 5.58
N ALA A 35 -7.40 -0.14 6.02
CA ALA A 35 -7.63 -1.41 6.72
C ALA A 35 -7.81 -2.62 5.77
N GLY A 36 -7.72 -2.41 4.46
CA GLY A 36 -7.93 -3.44 3.45
C GLY A 36 -9.32 -3.42 2.82
N ALA A 37 -9.65 -4.50 2.12
CA ALA A 37 -10.92 -4.61 1.41
C ALA A 37 -12.12 -4.68 2.37
N ASP A 38 -13.27 -4.19 1.91
CA ASP A 38 -14.51 -4.23 2.70
C ASP A 38 -15.03 -5.67 2.79
N ILE A 39 -14.97 -6.25 3.99
CA ILE A 39 -15.35 -7.63 4.29
C ILE A 39 -16.82 -7.91 3.92
N LYS A 40 -17.70 -6.89 3.96
CA LYS A 40 -19.12 -7.04 3.58
C LYS A 40 -19.30 -7.42 2.11
N GLY A 41 -18.33 -7.12 1.26
CA GLY A 41 -18.36 -7.41 -0.17
C GLY A 41 -17.93 -8.82 -0.57
N PHE A 42 -17.37 -9.61 0.35
CA PHE A 42 -16.74 -10.91 0.02
C PHE A 42 -17.74 -12.01 -0.34
N SER A 43 -19.01 -11.88 0.08
CA SER A 43 -20.07 -12.84 -0.23
C SER A 43 -20.77 -12.59 -1.58
N SER A 44 -20.43 -11.51 -2.30
CA SER A 44 -21.10 -11.16 -3.55
C SER A 44 -20.35 -11.69 -4.78
N PRO A 45 -21.00 -12.46 -5.68
CA PRO A 45 -20.40 -12.93 -6.93
C PRO A 45 -20.00 -11.79 -7.90
N LYS A 46 -20.42 -10.55 -7.63
CA LYS A 46 -20.19 -9.37 -8.49
C LYS A 46 -18.86 -8.64 -8.23
N SER A 47 -18.03 -9.10 -7.30
CA SER A 47 -16.74 -8.47 -6.96
C SER A 47 -15.65 -8.62 -8.05
N CYS A 48 -15.96 -9.29 -9.15
CA CYS A 48 -15.00 -9.66 -10.20
C CYS A 48 -14.61 -8.53 -11.19
N GLY A 49 -15.17 -7.32 -11.05
CA GLY A 49 -15.07 -6.26 -12.08
C GLY A 49 -13.85 -5.33 -11.99
N THR A 50 -13.37 -5.01 -10.78
CA THR A 50 -12.17 -4.18 -10.59
C THR A 50 -11.32 -4.83 -9.53
N VAL A 51 -10.31 -5.58 -9.98
CA VAL A 51 -9.36 -6.25 -9.10
C VAL A 51 -8.32 -5.22 -8.70
N LEU A 52 -7.96 -5.19 -7.42
CA LEU A 52 -6.94 -4.26 -6.91
C LEU A 52 -5.58 -4.44 -7.61
N GLY A 53 -5.22 -5.67 -8.02
CA GLY A 53 -3.95 -6.01 -8.69
C GLY A 53 -3.61 -5.12 -9.89
N PRO A 54 -4.48 -5.00 -10.92
CA PRO A 54 -4.31 -4.04 -12.01
C PRO A 54 -3.96 -2.61 -11.58
N ILE A 55 -4.55 -2.11 -10.49
CA ILE A 55 -4.27 -0.77 -9.96
C ILE A 55 -2.89 -0.73 -9.29
N VAL A 56 -2.53 -1.76 -8.52
CA VAL A 56 -1.17 -1.87 -7.93
C VAL A 56 -0.11 -1.90 -9.03
N SER A 57 -0.35 -2.68 -10.09
CA SER A 57 0.50 -2.72 -11.27
C SER A 57 0.53 -1.40 -12.05
N LEU A 58 -0.55 -0.61 -12.02
CA LEU A 58 -0.58 0.73 -12.62
C LEU A 58 0.30 1.70 -11.83
N ILE A 59 0.23 1.66 -10.50
CA ILE A 59 1.10 2.46 -9.62
C ILE A 59 2.57 2.16 -9.91
N GLU A 60 2.94 0.88 -9.94
CA GLU A 60 4.32 0.43 -10.18
C GLU A 60 4.86 0.82 -11.57
N ARG A 61 3.96 1.02 -12.54
CA ARG A 61 4.32 1.43 -13.91
C ARG A 61 4.25 2.94 -14.14
N SER A 62 3.87 3.73 -13.12
CA SER A 62 3.82 5.20 -13.28
C SER A 62 5.21 5.73 -13.61
N GLU A 63 5.29 6.60 -14.61
CA GLU A 63 6.54 7.28 -14.97
C GLU A 63 6.93 8.35 -13.94
N LYS A 64 6.08 8.61 -12.96
CA LYS A 64 6.28 9.58 -11.89
C LYS A 64 6.54 8.87 -10.56
N PRO A 65 7.42 9.38 -9.70
CA PRO A 65 7.58 8.87 -8.35
C PRO A 65 6.23 8.82 -7.60
N VAL A 66 5.91 7.67 -7.00
CA VAL A 66 4.70 7.49 -6.19
C VAL A 66 5.12 7.12 -4.77
N VAL A 67 4.68 7.92 -3.80
CA VAL A 67 5.05 7.80 -2.39
C VAL A 67 3.82 7.41 -1.57
N ALA A 68 3.88 6.28 -0.86
CA ALA A 68 2.90 5.95 0.17
C ALA A 68 3.26 6.64 1.49
N ALA A 69 2.37 7.49 2.00
CA ALA A 69 2.47 8.10 3.33
C ALA A 69 1.55 7.35 4.31
N ILE A 70 2.13 6.50 5.15
CA ILE A 70 1.43 5.47 5.92
C ILE A 70 1.21 5.93 7.37
N GLU A 71 0.00 6.42 7.65
CA GLU A 71 -0.50 6.62 9.01
C GLU A 71 -1.29 5.41 9.52
N GLY A 72 -1.24 5.18 10.83
CA GLY A 72 -2.11 4.22 11.51
C GLY A 72 -1.93 2.77 11.04
N ILE A 73 -2.74 2.31 10.08
CA ILE A 73 -2.72 0.92 9.61
C ILE A 73 -2.69 0.84 8.08
N ALA A 74 -1.89 -0.08 7.56
CA ALA A 74 -1.91 -0.52 6.16
C ALA A 74 -2.01 -2.06 6.13
N LEU A 75 -3.22 -2.59 5.99
CA LEU A 75 -3.51 -4.02 6.11
C LEU A 75 -4.12 -4.60 4.84
N GLY A 76 -3.74 -5.82 4.51
CA GLY A 76 -4.23 -6.58 3.35
C GLY A 76 -4.08 -5.80 2.06
N GLY A 77 -5.16 -5.63 1.30
CA GLY A 77 -5.18 -4.77 0.11
C GLY A 77 -4.67 -3.34 0.34
N GLY A 78 -4.77 -2.80 1.57
CA GLY A 78 -4.14 -1.55 1.94
C GLY A 78 -2.61 -1.61 1.86
N LEU A 79 -2.01 -2.67 2.39
CA LEU A 79 -0.56 -2.90 2.25
C LEU A 79 -0.19 -3.17 0.79
N GLU A 80 -1.00 -3.94 0.05
CA GLU A 80 -0.74 -4.26 -1.35
C GLU A 80 -0.66 -3.00 -2.23
N ILE A 81 -1.46 -1.95 -1.95
CA ILE A 81 -1.30 -0.63 -2.59
C ILE A 81 0.10 -0.06 -2.35
N THR A 82 0.58 -0.08 -1.10
CA THR A 82 1.90 0.46 -0.76
C THR A 82 3.06 -0.31 -1.41
N LEU A 83 2.87 -1.61 -1.65
CA LEU A 83 3.85 -2.47 -2.34
C LEU A 83 3.98 -2.10 -3.82
N GLY A 84 2.96 -1.50 -4.43
CA GLY A 84 3.05 -0.97 -5.79
C GLY A 84 3.73 0.40 -5.86
N CYS A 85 3.74 1.17 -4.76
CA CYS A 85 4.39 2.48 -4.73
C CYS A 85 5.91 2.37 -4.89
N HIS A 86 6.53 3.43 -5.42
CA HIS A 86 7.98 3.52 -5.55
C HIS A 86 8.64 3.70 -4.18
N TYR A 87 8.04 4.50 -3.31
CA TYR A 87 8.52 4.79 -1.96
C TYR A 87 7.42 4.61 -0.91
N ARG A 88 7.81 4.31 0.33
CA ARG A 88 6.96 4.10 1.50
C ARG A 88 7.56 4.79 2.72
N ILE A 89 6.85 5.78 3.24
CA ILE A 89 7.15 6.42 4.52
C ILE A 89 6.07 6.01 5.52
N ALA A 90 6.46 5.61 6.72
CA ALA A 90 5.52 5.23 7.75
C ALA A 90 5.66 6.09 9.01
N HIS A 91 4.55 6.41 9.65
CA HIS A 91 4.59 6.95 10.99
C HIS A 91 5.10 5.87 11.95
N VAL A 92 5.85 6.25 12.99
CA VAL A 92 6.49 5.29 13.93
C VAL A 92 5.50 4.35 14.60
N LYS A 93 4.24 4.78 14.76
CA LYS A 93 3.15 3.98 15.35
C LYS A 93 2.38 3.14 14.33
N ALA A 94 2.75 3.17 13.06
CA ALA A 94 2.02 2.44 12.03
C ALA A 94 2.12 0.92 12.22
N GLN A 95 1.09 0.20 11.80
CA GLN A 95 1.03 -1.25 11.77
C GLN A 95 0.75 -1.72 10.33
N LEU A 96 1.53 -2.70 9.87
CA LEU A 96 1.48 -3.21 8.51
C LEU A 96 1.27 -4.73 8.53
N GLY A 97 0.59 -5.30 7.53
CA GLY A 97 0.44 -6.75 7.47
C GLY A 97 -0.49 -7.24 6.36
N LEU A 98 -0.48 -8.56 6.14
CA LEU A 98 -1.32 -9.26 5.17
C LEU A 98 -2.19 -10.33 5.88
N PRO A 99 -3.26 -9.93 6.59
CA PRO A 99 -4.06 -10.82 7.42
C PRO A 99 -5.09 -11.65 6.66
N GLU A 100 -5.06 -11.70 5.33
CA GLU A 100 -6.03 -12.42 4.48
C GLU A 100 -6.21 -13.88 4.88
N VAL A 101 -5.14 -14.55 5.33
CA VAL A 101 -5.18 -15.95 5.80
C VAL A 101 -6.13 -16.16 6.97
N THR A 102 -6.31 -15.15 7.83
CA THR A 102 -7.24 -15.20 8.97
C THR A 102 -8.71 -15.25 8.54
N LEU A 103 -8.98 -14.91 7.27
CA LEU A 103 -10.30 -14.98 6.64
C LEU A 103 -10.41 -16.16 5.66
N GLY A 104 -9.42 -17.06 5.63
CA GLY A 104 -9.37 -18.19 4.69
C GLY A 104 -8.99 -17.79 3.25
N LEU A 105 -8.31 -16.65 3.09
CA LEU A 105 -7.92 -16.10 1.79
C LEU A 105 -6.39 -15.93 1.72
N LEU A 106 -5.91 -15.36 0.61
CA LEU A 106 -4.51 -14.98 0.43
C LEU A 106 -4.41 -13.56 -0.16
N PRO A 107 -3.24 -12.91 -0.06
CA PRO A 107 -3.00 -11.58 -0.65
C PRO A 107 -3.08 -11.63 -2.18
N GLY A 108 -4.23 -11.23 -2.71
CA GLY A 108 -4.64 -11.47 -4.09
C GLY A 108 -4.32 -10.33 -5.05
N ALA A 109 -3.90 -9.16 -4.57
CA ALA A 109 -3.47 -8.03 -5.39
C ALA A 109 -1.93 -7.99 -5.48
N GLU A 110 -1.36 -9.14 -5.82
CA GLU A 110 0.07 -9.36 -6.04
C GLU A 110 0.94 -9.25 -4.76
N GLY A 111 0.34 -9.19 -3.56
CA GLY A 111 1.07 -9.18 -2.29
C GLY A 111 1.97 -10.41 -2.10
N THR A 112 1.51 -11.59 -2.53
CA THR A 112 2.31 -12.83 -2.53
C THR A 112 3.52 -12.78 -3.46
N GLN A 113 3.53 -11.85 -4.42
CA GLN A 113 4.62 -11.70 -5.38
C GLN A 113 5.57 -10.58 -4.95
N ARG A 114 5.04 -9.40 -4.57
CA ARG A 114 5.87 -8.23 -4.25
C ARG A 114 6.53 -8.33 -2.89
N LEU A 115 5.81 -8.80 -1.86
CA LEU A 115 6.37 -8.87 -0.50
C LEU A 115 7.68 -9.70 -0.43
N PRO A 116 7.75 -10.95 -0.94
CA PRO A 116 9.00 -11.72 -0.90
C PRO A 116 10.14 -11.13 -1.74
N ARG A 117 9.83 -10.33 -2.78
CA ARG A 117 10.86 -9.59 -3.54
C ARG A 117 11.44 -8.44 -2.73
N LEU A 118 10.65 -7.85 -1.85
CA LEU A 118 11.03 -6.70 -1.04
C LEU A 118 11.75 -7.10 0.25
N ILE A 119 11.23 -8.08 0.99
CA ILE A 119 11.74 -8.44 2.34
C ILE A 119 12.32 -9.86 2.44
N GLY A 120 12.42 -10.57 1.30
CA GLY A 120 12.86 -11.96 1.25
C GLY A 120 11.77 -12.97 1.61
N VAL A 121 11.94 -14.19 1.09
CA VAL A 121 10.97 -15.29 1.24
C VAL A 121 10.67 -15.65 2.71
N PRO A 122 11.66 -15.79 3.63
CA PRO A 122 11.36 -16.21 5.00
C PRO A 122 10.46 -15.24 5.77
N ALA A 123 10.75 -13.93 5.68
CA ALA A 123 9.94 -12.92 6.34
C ALA A 123 8.55 -12.78 5.71
N ALA A 124 8.46 -12.87 4.38
CA ALA A 124 7.18 -12.86 3.68
C ALA A 124 6.31 -14.08 4.04
N LEU A 125 6.89 -15.28 4.15
CA LEU A 125 6.17 -16.48 4.58
C LEU A 125 5.59 -16.30 5.97
N ASP A 126 6.37 -15.81 6.93
CA ASP A 126 5.90 -15.54 8.29
C ASP A 126 4.73 -14.55 8.30
N ILE A 127 4.88 -13.38 7.68
CA ILE A 127 3.82 -12.35 7.66
C ILE A 127 2.56 -12.85 6.95
N ILE A 128 2.68 -13.50 5.79
CA ILE A 128 1.53 -13.95 4.98
C ILE A 128 0.81 -15.13 5.63
N THR A 129 1.54 -16.12 6.14
CA THR A 129 0.93 -17.37 6.63
C THR A 129 0.40 -17.25 8.06
N THR A 130 0.96 -16.36 8.87
CA THR A 130 0.43 -16.05 10.21
C THR A 130 -0.62 -14.95 10.18
N GLY A 131 -0.58 -14.07 9.17
CA GLY A 131 -1.40 -12.87 9.10
C GLY A 131 -1.07 -11.83 10.19
N ARG A 132 0.07 -11.96 10.88
CA ARG A 132 0.43 -11.05 11.98
C ARG A 132 0.69 -9.63 11.46
N HIS A 133 0.42 -8.66 12.32
CA HIS A 133 0.80 -7.28 12.07
C HIS A 133 2.25 -7.05 12.54
N ILE A 134 2.97 -6.22 11.80
CA ILE A 134 4.33 -5.78 12.12
C ILE A 134 4.32 -4.28 12.42
N SER A 135 5.22 -3.87 13.32
CA SER A 135 5.44 -2.45 13.62
C SER A 135 6.18 -1.74 12.48
N ALA A 136 6.06 -0.41 12.40
CA ALA A 136 6.86 0.42 11.48
C ALA A 136 8.37 0.19 11.65
N THR A 137 8.85 0.02 12.89
CA THR A 137 10.27 -0.28 13.17
C THR A 137 10.71 -1.62 12.61
N GLU A 138 9.87 -2.65 12.72
CA GLU A 138 10.14 -3.95 12.10
C GLU A 138 10.09 -3.88 10.58
N ALA A 139 9.08 -3.19 10.04
CA ALA A 139 8.94 -2.94 8.61
C ALA A 139 10.19 -2.25 8.02
N LEU A 140 10.75 -1.26 8.72
CA LEU A 140 11.97 -0.57 8.30
C LEU A 140 13.17 -1.53 8.30
N LYS A 141 13.33 -2.34 9.36
CA LYS A 141 14.41 -3.32 9.45
C LYS A 141 14.35 -4.38 8.36
N LEU A 142 13.16 -4.76 7.93
CA LEU A 142 12.92 -5.73 6.86
C LEU A 142 13.08 -5.13 5.46
N GLY A 143 13.14 -3.79 5.33
CA GLY A 143 13.14 -3.10 4.03
C GLY A 143 11.74 -2.97 3.41
N LEU A 144 10.67 -3.18 4.19
CA LEU A 144 9.30 -2.96 3.72
C LEU A 144 8.97 -1.46 3.58
N VAL A 145 9.49 -0.62 4.48
CA VAL A 145 9.36 0.84 4.41
C VAL A 145 10.73 1.47 4.30
N ASP A 146 10.80 2.61 3.63
CA ASP A 146 12.07 3.29 3.31
C ASP A 146 12.47 4.28 4.42
N GLU A 147 11.47 4.90 5.08
CA GLU A 147 11.68 5.88 6.15
C GLU A 147 10.57 5.74 7.21
N ILE A 148 10.93 5.96 8.48
CA ILE A 148 9.95 6.13 9.57
C ILE A 148 10.05 7.53 10.16
N VAL A 149 8.91 8.12 10.50
CA VAL A 149 8.83 9.48 11.06
C VAL A 149 7.91 9.54 12.28
N GLU A 150 8.15 10.49 13.18
CA GLU A 150 7.24 10.79 14.30
C GLU A 150 6.28 11.94 13.99
N GLU A 151 6.60 12.74 12.97
CA GLU A 151 5.76 13.83 12.48
C GLU A 151 4.72 13.32 11.48
N ASN A 152 3.96 14.24 10.89
CA ASN A 152 2.98 13.92 9.86
C ASN A 152 3.67 13.30 8.62
N THR A 153 3.27 12.08 8.26
CA THR A 153 3.82 11.37 7.09
C THR A 153 3.59 12.09 5.75
N VAL A 154 2.57 12.94 5.64
CA VAL A 154 2.33 13.76 4.44
C VAL A 154 3.47 14.75 4.21
N GLU A 155 3.91 15.44 5.26
CA GLU A 155 5.01 16.41 5.15
C GLU A 155 6.32 15.70 4.80
N ALA A 156 6.58 14.54 5.42
CA ALA A 156 7.72 13.71 5.10
C ALA A 156 7.70 13.22 3.64
N ALA A 157 6.53 12.80 3.14
CA ALA A 157 6.37 12.35 1.77
C ALA A 157 6.59 13.48 0.75
N ILE A 158 6.13 14.70 1.04
CA ILE A 158 6.41 15.88 0.21
C ILE A 158 7.92 16.16 0.17
N ARG A 159 8.62 16.09 1.31
CA ARG A 159 10.08 16.26 1.33
C ARG A 159 10.81 15.17 0.56
N LEU A 160 10.36 13.93 0.63
CA LEU A 160 10.92 12.84 -0.17
C LEU A 160 10.69 13.09 -1.67
N ALA A 161 9.47 13.45 -2.07
CA ALA A 161 9.11 13.75 -3.45
C ALA A 161 9.96 14.88 -4.06
N ASN A 162 10.41 15.85 -3.26
CA ASN A 162 11.29 16.93 -3.72
C ASN A 162 12.77 16.53 -3.88
N ARG A 163 13.18 15.37 -3.34
CA ARG A 163 14.56 14.86 -3.42
C ARG A 163 14.79 13.91 -4.61
N VAL A 164 13.72 13.35 -5.17
CA VAL A 164 13.74 12.30 -6.18
C VAL A 164 13.35 12.81 -7.56
#